data_AF-A0A1C5TY06-F1
#
_entry.id   AF-A0A1C5TY06-F1
#
_cell.length_a   1.000
_cell.length_b   1.000
_cell.length_c   1.000
_cell.angle_alpha   90.00
_cell.angle_beta   90.00
_cell.angle_gamma   90.00
#
_symmetry.space_group_name_H-M   'P 1'
#
loop_
_entity.id
_entity.type
_entity.pdbx_description
1 polymer ?
#
loop_
_entity_poly.entity_id
_entity_poly.type
_entity_poly.pdbx_seq_one_letter_code
_entity_poly.pdbx_strand_id
1 'polypeptide(L)'
;MKTNHGSNDVVIVRSKSKLSLAQKIEMRRKITNSLKRDYGSIYCELHYGKIPAKIIAEKFLDSGETDLQDYKFLCFSGKPYFCWVDIGRYTKHKRNVYDLNWNLQDWNQFTYGNTEYEIEKPKNFDQMIGLAEKLSRGFSHVRVDLYNIDGKIYFGEMTFTNGSGFEKIIPPSADLMLGNLWDIDTKSNSEDSTKKLERDTK
;
A
#
# COMPACT_ATOMS: atom_id res chain seq x y z
N MET A 1 -13.45 -6.91 -6.94
CA MET A 1 -12.48 -7.70 -7.74
C MET A 1 -11.41 -6.74 -8.24
N LYS A 2 -10.15 -7.15 -8.24
CA LYS A 2 -9.00 -6.37 -8.73
C LYS A 2 -7.95 -7.33 -9.28
N THR A 3 -6.98 -6.84 -10.04
CA THR A 3 -5.77 -7.63 -10.34
C THR A 3 -4.73 -7.45 -9.23
N ASN A 4 -3.78 -8.38 -9.14
CA ASN A 4 -2.73 -8.40 -8.12
C ASN A 4 -1.41 -7.74 -8.54
N HIS A 5 -1.34 -7.14 -9.73
CA HIS A 5 -0.09 -6.68 -10.34
C HIS A 5 -0.20 -5.24 -10.90
N GLY A 6 -1.03 -4.41 -10.26
CA GLY A 6 -1.19 -3.01 -10.64
C GLY A 6 -2.16 -2.27 -9.73
N SER A 7 -2.62 -1.12 -10.19
CA SER A 7 -3.50 -0.23 -9.44
C SER A 7 -4.63 0.36 -10.30
N ASN A 8 -5.64 0.95 -9.63
CA ASN A 8 -6.80 1.64 -10.21
C ASN A 8 -7.68 0.76 -11.13
N ASP A 9 -7.70 -0.54 -10.89
CA ASP A 9 -8.41 -1.52 -11.72
C ASP A 9 -9.61 -2.16 -11.02
N VAL A 10 -9.93 -1.71 -9.80
CA VAL A 10 -11.00 -2.26 -8.97
C VAL A 10 -12.35 -2.21 -9.69
N VAL A 11 -13.06 -3.32 -9.61
CA VAL A 11 -14.47 -3.48 -10.01
C VAL A 11 -15.28 -3.89 -8.79
N ILE A 12 -16.29 -3.09 -8.46
CA ILE A 12 -17.21 -3.35 -7.34
C ILE A 12 -18.50 -3.98 -7.89
N VAL A 13 -18.89 -5.11 -7.30
CA VAL A 13 -20.15 -5.81 -7.61
C VAL A 13 -20.95 -5.91 -6.33
N ARG A 14 -21.91 -5.00 -6.13
CA ARG A 14 -22.79 -5.01 -4.93
C ARG A 14 -23.83 -6.12 -4.98
N SER A 15 -24.38 -6.41 -6.16
CA SER A 15 -25.31 -7.53 -6.36
C SER A 15 -25.18 -8.09 -7.76
N LYS A 16 -24.85 -9.38 -7.87
CA LYS A 16 -24.68 -10.08 -9.15
C LYS A 16 -25.99 -10.14 -9.96
N SER A 17 -27.13 -10.28 -9.27
CA SER A 17 -28.45 -10.38 -9.92
C SER A 17 -28.93 -9.05 -10.50
N LYS A 18 -28.43 -7.92 -9.97
CA LYS A 18 -28.79 -6.57 -10.44
C LYS A 18 -27.90 -6.05 -11.57
N LEU A 19 -26.91 -6.83 -12.03
CA LEU A 19 -26.00 -6.40 -13.09
C LEU A 19 -26.65 -6.51 -14.47
N SER A 20 -26.70 -5.39 -15.19
CA SER A 20 -27.08 -5.36 -16.61
C SER A 20 -26.01 -6.03 -17.49
N LEU A 21 -26.40 -6.44 -18.70
CA LEU A 21 -25.45 -6.99 -19.67
C LEU A 21 -24.33 -6.00 -20.00
N ALA A 22 -24.68 -4.72 -20.19
CA ALA A 22 -23.71 -3.66 -20.46
C ALA A 22 -22.68 -3.50 -19.34
N GLN A 23 -23.12 -3.52 -18.07
CA GLN A 23 -22.22 -3.46 -16.91
C GLN A 23 -21.27 -4.67 -16.88
N LYS A 24 -21.77 -5.89 -17.15
CA LYS A 24 -20.93 -7.09 -17.20
C LYS A 24 -19.86 -7.00 -18.28
N ILE A 25 -20.21 -6.50 -19.46
CA ILE A 25 -19.26 -6.29 -20.58
C ILE A 25 -18.19 -5.29 -20.17
N GLU A 26 -18.57 -4.15 -19.59
CA GLU A 26 -17.62 -3.11 -19.19
C GLU A 26 -16.67 -3.58 -18.09
N MET A 27 -17.19 -4.29 -17.08
CA MET A 27 -16.38 -4.89 -16.03
C MET A 27 -15.38 -5.90 -16.59
N ARG A 28 -15.82 -6.77 -17.50
CA ARG A 28 -14.96 -7.75 -18.17
C ARG A 28 -13.87 -7.05 -18.99
N ARG A 29 -14.23 -6.00 -19.73
CA ARG A 29 -13.28 -5.21 -20.53
C ARG A 29 -12.22 -4.57 -19.64
N LYS A 30 -12.63 -3.92 -18.54
CA LYS A 30 -11.71 -3.30 -17.57
C LYS A 30 -10.70 -4.31 -17.03
N ILE A 31 -11.18 -5.42 -16.47
CA ILE A 31 -10.30 -6.46 -15.91
C ILE A 31 -9.41 -7.11 -16.98
N THR A 32 -9.93 -7.38 -18.18
CA THR A 32 -9.14 -7.97 -19.29
C THR A 32 -8.01 -7.02 -19.73
N ASN A 33 -8.28 -5.71 -19.78
CA ASN A 33 -7.26 -4.73 -20.10
C ASN A 33 -6.22 -4.61 -18.99
N SER A 34 -6.64 -4.65 -17.72
CA SER A 34 -5.72 -4.63 -16.58
C SER A 34 -4.81 -5.85 -16.57
N LEU A 35 -5.32 -7.05 -16.86
CA LEU A 35 -4.52 -8.28 -16.96
C LEU A 35 -3.44 -8.25 -18.04
N LYS A 36 -3.56 -7.39 -19.05
CA LYS A 36 -2.60 -7.24 -20.14
C LYS A 36 -1.65 -6.07 -19.93
N ARG A 37 -1.88 -5.25 -18.89
CA ARG A 37 -1.13 -4.03 -18.65
C ARG A 37 0.20 -4.38 -17.99
N ASP A 38 1.29 -3.97 -18.61
CA ASP A 38 2.59 -3.93 -17.96
C ASP A 38 2.68 -2.70 -17.05
N TYR A 39 2.10 -2.83 -15.85
CA TYR A 39 2.04 -1.73 -14.88
C TYR A 39 3.45 -1.30 -14.44
N GLY A 40 4.38 -2.25 -14.30
CA GLY A 40 5.73 -1.99 -13.85
C GLY A 40 6.51 -1.07 -14.79
N SER A 41 6.40 -1.29 -16.10
CA SER A 41 7.05 -0.44 -17.10
C SER A 41 6.42 0.94 -17.21
N ILE A 42 5.09 1.05 -17.07
CA ILE A 42 4.37 2.34 -17.22
C ILE A 42 4.66 3.29 -16.05
N TYR A 43 4.76 2.75 -14.82
CA TYR A 43 4.88 3.55 -13.59
C TYR A 43 6.25 3.43 -12.92
N CYS A 44 7.23 2.80 -13.58
CA CYS A 44 8.57 2.53 -13.03
C CYS A 44 8.56 1.66 -11.76
N GLU A 45 7.50 0.89 -11.54
CA GLU A 45 7.35 -0.01 -10.40
C GLU A 45 7.66 -1.45 -10.84
N LEU A 46 8.91 -1.69 -11.24
CA LEU A 46 9.35 -2.91 -11.93
C LEU A 46 9.02 -4.23 -11.21
N HIS A 47 8.84 -4.18 -9.88
CA HIS A 47 8.44 -5.34 -9.09
C HIS A 47 7.08 -5.91 -9.51
N TYR A 48 6.13 -5.08 -9.98
CA TYR A 48 4.84 -5.55 -10.50
C TYR A 48 4.99 -6.42 -11.75
N GLY A 49 5.96 -6.15 -12.62
CA GLY A 49 6.20 -6.93 -13.84
C GLY A 49 6.64 -8.38 -13.56
N LYS A 50 7.09 -8.67 -12.33
CA LYS A 50 7.49 -10.01 -11.89
C LYS A 50 6.34 -10.82 -11.28
N ILE A 51 5.18 -10.21 -11.05
CA ILE A 51 4.04 -10.85 -10.41
C ILE A 51 3.19 -11.55 -11.50
N PRO A 52 2.93 -12.86 -11.39
CA PRO A 52 2.00 -13.52 -12.29
C PRO A 52 0.61 -12.89 -12.19
N ALA A 53 0.09 -12.40 -13.32
CA ALA A 53 -1.18 -11.71 -13.41
C ALA A 53 -2.36 -12.61 -13.00
N LYS A 54 -3.08 -12.23 -11.94
CA LYS A 54 -4.25 -12.92 -11.41
C LYS A 54 -5.36 -11.93 -11.06
N ILE A 55 -6.59 -12.44 -11.00
CA ILE A 55 -7.75 -11.71 -10.47
C ILE A 55 -7.99 -12.15 -9.04
N ILE A 56 -8.13 -11.18 -8.14
CA ILE A 56 -8.54 -11.40 -6.75
C ILE A 56 -9.99 -10.92 -6.59
N ALA A 57 -10.80 -11.76 -5.95
CA ALA A 57 -12.17 -11.45 -5.57
C ALA A 57 -12.30 -11.58 -4.05
N GLU A 58 -12.54 -10.45 -3.38
CA GLU A 58 -12.75 -10.38 -1.93
C GLU A 58 -14.13 -9.81 -1.61
N LYS A 59 -14.59 -10.07 -0.37
CA LYS A 59 -15.83 -9.47 0.12
C LYS A 59 -15.65 -7.96 0.20
N PHE A 60 -16.63 -7.22 -0.31
CA PHE A 60 -16.66 -5.77 -0.16
C PHE A 60 -16.88 -5.42 1.32
N LEU A 61 -15.97 -4.64 1.89
CA LEU A 61 -16.08 -4.11 3.24
C LEU A 61 -16.84 -2.78 3.17
N ASP A 62 -17.93 -2.68 3.92
CA ASP A 62 -18.81 -1.51 3.97
C ASP A 62 -19.15 -1.26 5.44
N SER A 63 -18.83 -0.07 5.94
CA SER A 63 -19.23 0.44 7.26
C SER A 63 -20.65 1.01 7.26
N GLY A 64 -21.34 1.02 6.10
CA GLY A 64 -22.71 1.48 5.96
C GLY A 64 -22.81 2.99 5.72
N GLU A 65 -22.31 3.82 6.64
CA GLU A 65 -22.59 5.28 6.63
C GLU A 65 -21.34 6.18 6.61
N THR A 66 -20.21 5.74 7.17
CA THR A 66 -18.96 6.52 7.21
C THR A 66 -17.93 5.95 6.25
N ASP A 67 -17.10 6.81 5.65
CA ASP A 67 -15.95 6.36 4.88
C ASP A 67 -15.01 5.52 5.78
N LEU A 68 -14.47 4.43 5.26
CA LEU A 68 -13.61 3.54 6.01
C LEU A 68 -12.25 4.20 6.20
N GLN A 69 -11.85 4.40 7.46
CA GLN A 69 -10.50 4.83 7.79
C GLN A 69 -9.52 3.74 7.35
N ASP A 70 -8.50 4.13 6.61
CA ASP A 70 -7.46 3.24 6.08
C ASP A 70 -6.18 3.48 6.87
N TYR A 71 -5.77 2.47 7.64
CA TYR A 71 -4.62 2.54 8.54
C TYR A 71 -3.40 1.94 7.85
N LYS A 72 -2.48 2.79 7.41
CA LYS A 72 -1.32 2.42 6.61
C LYS A 72 -0.07 2.48 7.45
N PHE A 73 0.41 1.32 7.89
CA PHE A 73 1.60 1.21 8.72
C PHE A 73 2.85 1.27 7.86
N LEU A 74 3.71 2.24 8.12
CA LEU A 74 5.02 2.33 7.49
C LEU A 74 6.00 1.46 8.25
N CYS A 75 6.43 0.40 7.59
CA CYS A 75 7.34 -0.57 8.17
C CYS A 75 8.71 -0.49 7.50
N PHE A 76 9.74 -0.58 8.32
CA PHE A 76 11.14 -0.63 7.91
C PHE A 76 11.83 -1.78 8.64
N SER A 77 12.58 -2.60 7.90
CA SER A 77 13.25 -3.79 8.44
C SER A 77 12.34 -4.68 9.30
N GLY A 78 11.11 -4.89 8.83
CA GLY A 78 10.08 -5.68 9.52
C GLY A 78 9.48 -5.06 10.79
N LYS A 79 9.69 -3.75 11.04
CA LYS A 79 9.14 -3.03 12.19
C LYS A 79 8.28 -1.86 11.75
N PRO A 80 7.04 -1.71 12.25
CA PRO A 80 6.25 -0.49 12.03
C PRO A 80 6.85 0.67 12.83
N TYR A 81 6.78 1.88 12.28
CA TYR A 81 7.23 3.11 12.97
C TYR A 81 6.12 4.17 13.01
N PHE A 82 5.36 4.29 11.93
CA PHE A 82 4.30 5.28 11.80
C PHE A 82 3.04 4.63 11.22
N CYS A 83 1.89 5.24 11.48
CA CYS A 83 0.62 4.89 10.88
C CYS A 83 0.01 6.12 10.22
N TRP A 84 -0.21 6.06 8.91
CA TRP A 84 -1.04 7.04 8.22
C TRP A 84 -2.48 6.62 8.33
N VAL A 85 -3.37 7.57 8.62
CA VAL A 85 -4.81 7.35 8.59
C VAL A 85 -5.36 8.21 7.46
N ASP A 86 -5.83 7.56 6.40
CA ASP A 86 -6.59 8.25 5.35
C ASP A 86 -8.05 8.40 5.79
N ILE A 87 -8.57 9.61 5.71
CA ILE A 87 -9.95 9.96 6.08
C ILE A 87 -10.63 10.68 4.90
N GLY A 88 -11.90 10.39 4.67
CA GLY A 88 -12.70 11.09 3.65
C GLY A 88 -12.18 10.89 2.23
N ARG A 89 -11.67 9.69 1.91
CA ARG A 89 -11.17 9.29 0.60
C ARG A 89 -12.16 9.54 -0.53
N TYR A 90 -13.46 9.44 -0.26
CA TYR A 90 -14.52 9.73 -1.25
C TYR A 90 -15.13 11.14 -1.13
N THR A 91 -14.63 11.96 -0.20
CA THR A 91 -15.08 13.34 0.02
C THR A 91 -13.89 14.30 -0.04
N LYS A 92 -13.45 14.84 1.09
CA LYS A 92 -12.25 15.68 1.23
C LYS A 92 -11.15 14.83 1.85
N HIS A 93 -10.32 14.23 1.00
CA HIS A 93 -9.27 13.31 1.45
C HIS A 93 -8.23 14.05 2.29
N LYS A 94 -8.12 13.64 3.55
CA LYS A 94 -7.11 14.05 4.53
C LYS A 94 -6.27 12.86 4.94
N ARG A 95 -5.04 13.14 5.37
CA ARG A 95 -4.15 12.13 5.92
C ARG A 95 -3.56 12.66 7.21
N ASN A 96 -3.71 11.92 8.30
CA ASN A 96 -2.97 12.18 9.53
C ASN A 96 -1.87 11.15 9.66
N VAL A 97 -0.71 11.56 10.17
CA VAL A 97 0.41 10.67 10.43
C VAL A 97 0.60 10.58 11.94
N TYR A 98 0.57 9.37 12.48
CA TYR A 98 0.79 9.12 13.91
C TYR A 98 2.03 8.26 14.11
N ASP A 99 2.74 8.46 15.21
CA ASP A 99 3.65 7.44 15.74
C ASP A 99 2.87 6.27 16.38
N LEU A 100 3.57 5.24 16.86
CA LEU A 100 2.93 4.08 17.48
C LEU A 100 2.30 4.37 18.86
N ASN A 101 2.62 5.51 19.47
CA ASN A 101 2.00 5.98 20.70
C ASN A 101 0.75 6.83 20.43
N TRP A 102 0.35 6.98 19.16
CA TRP A 102 -0.77 7.80 18.70
C TRP A 102 -0.54 9.31 18.83
N ASN A 103 0.72 9.76 18.84
CA ASN A 103 1.03 11.18 18.75
C ASN A 103 1.02 11.62 17.29
N LEU A 104 0.25 12.66 16.98
CA LEU A 104 0.22 13.26 15.65
C LEU A 104 1.60 13.85 15.31
N GLN A 105 2.10 13.53 14.12
CA GLN A 105 3.40 13.96 13.64
C GLN A 105 3.29 15.26 12.84
N ASP A 106 4.31 16.11 12.95
CA ASP A 106 4.41 17.37 12.21
C ASP A 106 5.09 17.19 10.84
N TRP A 107 4.66 16.15 10.12
CA TRP A 107 5.07 15.86 8.75
C TRP A 107 3.98 15.12 7.99
N ASN A 108 3.96 15.27 6.68
CA ASN A 108 2.98 14.62 5.82
C ASN A 108 3.52 14.47 4.39
N GLN A 109 2.77 13.77 3.54
CA GLN A 109 2.99 13.86 2.10
C GLN A 109 2.41 15.18 1.58
N PHE A 110 3.15 15.84 0.67
CA PHE A 110 2.92 17.22 0.23
C PHE A 110 1.48 17.50 -0.24
N THR A 111 0.81 16.51 -0.81
CA THR A 111 -0.55 16.65 -1.35
C THR A 111 -1.65 16.58 -0.30
N TYR A 112 -1.33 16.22 0.95
CA TYR A 112 -2.31 16.02 2.01
C TYR A 112 -2.11 16.99 3.17
N GLY A 113 -3.23 17.39 3.76
CA GLY A 113 -3.27 18.07 5.04
C GLY A 113 -3.88 17.18 6.11
N ASN A 114 -3.68 17.57 7.36
CA ASN A 114 -4.31 16.93 8.50
C ASN A 114 -5.82 17.25 8.55
N THR A 115 -6.56 16.41 9.27
CA THR A 115 -7.93 16.71 9.68
C THR A 115 -7.95 17.90 10.64
N GLU A 116 -9.06 18.63 10.62
CA GLU A 116 -9.33 19.76 11.50
C GLU A 116 -9.80 19.33 12.90
N TYR A 117 -9.95 18.03 13.13
CA TYR A 117 -10.39 17.39 14.37
C TYR A 117 -9.50 16.19 14.70
N GLU A 118 -9.51 15.76 15.97
CA GLU A 118 -8.74 14.61 16.44
C GLU A 118 -9.36 13.29 15.97
N ILE A 119 -8.50 12.33 15.59
CA ILE A 119 -8.93 10.97 15.27
C ILE A 119 -8.73 10.08 16.48
N GLU A 120 -9.80 9.45 16.94
CA GLU A 120 -9.74 8.52 18.06
C GLU A 120 -8.82 7.33 17.76
N LYS A 121 -7.97 6.98 18.74
CA LYS A 121 -7.14 5.77 18.69
C LYS A 121 -8.03 4.53 18.67
N PRO A 122 -7.86 3.61 17.69
CA PRO A 122 -8.58 2.35 17.73
C PRO A 122 -8.28 1.57 19.00
N LYS A 123 -9.30 1.01 19.65
CA LYS A 123 -9.16 0.26 20.91
C LYS A 123 -8.20 -0.93 20.82
N ASN A 124 -8.10 -1.52 19.64
CA ASN A 124 -7.25 -2.66 19.29
C ASN A 124 -6.04 -2.24 18.44
N PHE A 125 -5.61 -0.98 18.50
CA PHE A 125 -4.46 -0.49 17.72
C PHE A 125 -3.18 -1.30 17.97
N ASP A 126 -2.92 -1.70 19.22
CA ASP A 126 -1.74 -2.53 19.54
C ASP A 126 -1.76 -3.89 18.83
N GLN A 127 -2.95 -4.46 18.58
CA GLN A 127 -3.09 -5.66 17.75
C GLN A 127 -2.78 -5.36 16.28
N MET A 128 -3.16 -4.18 15.78
CA MET A 128 -2.85 -3.74 14.41
C MET A 128 -1.33 -3.57 14.23
N ILE A 129 -0.64 -2.99 15.21
CA ILE A 129 0.84 -2.89 15.24
C ILE A 129 1.46 -4.29 15.12
N GLY A 130 1.02 -5.24 15.95
CA GLY A 130 1.55 -6.61 15.93
C GLY A 130 1.27 -7.36 14.61
N LEU A 131 0.15 -7.06 13.93
CA LEU A 131 -0.12 -7.58 12.58
C LEU A 131 0.79 -6.96 11.54
N ALA A 132 1.00 -5.64 11.58
CA ALA A 132 1.90 -4.94 10.68
C ALA A 132 3.36 -5.42 10.82
N GLU A 133 3.83 -5.65 12.04
CA GLU A 133 5.15 -6.23 12.31
C GLU A 133 5.29 -7.64 11.72
N LYS A 134 4.28 -8.50 11.91
CA LYS A 134 4.30 -9.87 11.35
C LYS A 134 4.30 -9.85 9.83
N LEU A 135 3.48 -9.01 9.20
CA LEU A 135 3.34 -8.93 7.75
C LEU A 135 4.55 -8.29 7.08
N SER A 136 5.22 -7.35 7.75
CA SER A 136 6.39 -6.66 7.18
C SER A 136 7.71 -7.41 7.33
N ARG A 137 7.74 -8.53 8.07
CA ARG A 137 8.95 -9.32 8.29
C ARG A 137 9.62 -9.74 6.99
N GLY A 138 10.93 -9.51 6.89
CA GLY A 138 11.74 -9.88 5.72
C GLY A 138 11.79 -8.81 4.62
N PHE A 139 11.10 -7.68 4.79
CA PHE A 139 11.18 -6.54 3.87
C PHE A 139 11.97 -5.38 4.49
N SER A 140 12.87 -4.79 3.70
CA SER A 140 13.61 -3.57 4.10
C SER A 140 12.67 -2.38 4.28
N HIS A 141 11.65 -2.30 3.44
CA HIS A 141 10.52 -1.38 3.57
C HIS A 141 9.26 -2.02 2.99
N VAL A 142 8.14 -1.82 3.67
CA VAL A 142 6.80 -2.08 3.12
C VAL A 142 5.76 -1.31 3.91
N ARG A 143 4.77 -0.76 3.21
CA ARG A 143 3.56 -0.23 3.82
C ARG A 143 2.54 -1.35 3.97
N VAL A 144 1.97 -1.51 5.16
CA VAL A 144 0.93 -2.50 5.44
C VAL A 144 -0.38 -1.79 5.71
N ASP A 145 -1.38 -2.01 4.86
CA ASP A 145 -2.67 -1.35 4.95
C ASP A 145 -3.68 -2.26 5.64
N LEU A 146 -4.29 -1.74 6.70
CA LEU A 146 -5.29 -2.44 7.51
C LEU A 146 -6.57 -1.60 7.61
N TYR A 147 -7.70 -2.30 7.68
CA TYR A 147 -8.99 -1.72 8.05
C TYR A 147 -9.41 -2.23 9.43
N ASN A 148 -10.19 -1.43 10.14
CA ASN A 148 -10.77 -1.80 11.42
C ASN A 148 -12.26 -1.44 11.43
N ILE A 149 -13.11 -2.46 11.48
CA ILE A 149 -14.57 -2.31 11.43
C ILE A 149 -15.13 -3.04 12.64
N ASP A 150 -15.75 -2.30 13.54
CA ASP A 150 -16.35 -2.82 14.77
C ASP A 150 -15.40 -3.71 15.59
N GLY A 151 -14.12 -3.31 15.67
CA GLY A 151 -13.07 -4.04 16.39
C GLY A 151 -12.50 -5.25 15.63
N LYS A 152 -12.96 -5.51 14.41
CA LYS A 152 -12.40 -6.55 13.55
C LYS A 152 -11.42 -5.97 12.55
N ILE A 153 -10.20 -6.51 12.57
CA ILE A 153 -9.11 -6.07 11.71
C ILE A 153 -9.13 -6.86 10.39
N TYR A 154 -9.00 -6.16 9.28
CA TYR A 154 -8.92 -6.73 7.94
C TYR A 154 -7.65 -6.27 7.26
N PHE A 155 -6.98 -7.19 6.55
CA PHE A 155 -5.88 -6.85 5.67
C PHE A 155 -6.41 -6.21 4.38
N GLY A 156 -5.80 -5.09 3.97
CA GLY A 156 -6.10 -4.42 2.71
C GLY A 156 -5.08 -4.72 1.62
N GLU A 157 -3.85 -4.24 1.80
CA GLU A 157 -2.75 -4.44 0.85
C GLU A 157 -1.37 -4.28 1.50
N MET A 158 -0.34 -4.68 0.74
CA MET A 158 1.05 -4.33 1.01
C MET A 158 1.59 -3.53 -0.17
N THR A 159 2.21 -2.40 0.09
CA THR A 159 2.75 -1.50 -0.94
C THR A 159 4.23 -1.25 -0.71
N PHE A 160 5.04 -1.54 -1.72
CA PHE A 160 6.51 -1.43 -1.63
C PHE A 160 7.04 -0.06 -2.07
N THR A 161 6.32 0.62 -2.95
CA THR A 161 6.69 1.94 -3.49
C THR A 161 5.47 2.83 -3.53
N ASN A 162 5.20 3.50 -2.41
CA ASN A 162 4.08 4.43 -2.34
C ASN A 162 4.25 5.59 -3.34
N GLY A 163 3.19 5.94 -4.07
CA GLY A 163 3.22 6.98 -5.11
C GLY A 163 4.29 6.74 -6.18
N SER A 164 4.61 5.47 -6.47
CA SER A 164 5.72 5.05 -7.34
C SER A 164 7.10 5.62 -6.92
N GLY A 165 7.24 6.04 -5.66
CA GLY A 165 8.45 6.68 -5.13
C GLY A 165 8.55 8.19 -5.36
N PHE A 166 7.54 8.84 -5.95
CA PHE A 166 7.57 10.26 -6.31
C PHE A 166 6.79 11.17 -5.34
N GLU A 167 6.14 10.60 -4.33
CA GLU A 167 5.36 11.37 -3.38
C GLU A 167 6.27 12.11 -2.40
N LYS A 168 6.36 13.43 -2.55
CA LYS A 168 7.23 14.28 -1.72
C LYS A 168 6.75 14.31 -0.27
N ILE A 169 7.63 14.00 0.67
CA ILE A 169 7.38 14.18 2.11
C ILE A 169 7.87 15.57 2.55
N ILE A 170 7.08 16.22 3.40
CA ILE A 170 7.39 17.53 3.98
C ILE A 170 7.28 17.48 5.51
N PRO A 171 8.17 18.18 6.24
CA PRO A 171 9.38 18.87 5.74
C PRO A 171 10.47 17.88 5.26
N PRO A 172 11.51 18.35 4.53
CA PRO A 172 12.60 17.49 4.05
C PRO A 172 13.35 16.72 5.17
N SER A 173 13.33 17.23 6.40
CA SER A 173 13.90 16.51 7.55
C SER A 173 13.15 15.21 7.86
N ALA A 174 11.84 15.15 7.62
CA ALA A 174 11.05 13.94 7.78
C ALA A 174 11.34 12.92 6.66
N ASP A 175 11.53 13.39 5.43
CA ASP A 175 11.96 12.56 4.30
C ASP A 175 13.31 11.87 4.60
N LEU A 176 14.30 12.64 5.09
CA LEU A 176 15.59 12.12 5.51
C LEU A 176 15.47 11.14 6.69
N MET A 177 14.61 11.45 7.67
CA MET A 177 14.37 10.58 8.82
C MET A 177 13.83 9.21 8.38
N LEU A 178 12.84 9.18 7.48
CA LEU A 178 12.31 7.94 6.92
C LEU A 178 13.34 7.21 6.06
N GLY A 179 14.14 7.94 5.27
CA GLY A 179 15.24 7.37 4.50
C GLY A 179 16.28 6.67 5.37
N ASN A 180 16.61 7.25 6.53
CA ASN A 180 17.56 6.65 7.50
C ASN A 180 17.04 5.37 8.17
N LEU A 181 15.73 5.14 8.17
CA LEU A 181 15.14 3.87 8.64
C LEU A 181 15.27 2.77 7.59
N TRP A 182 15.43 3.13 6.32
CA TRP A 182 15.42 2.20 5.20
C TRP A 182 16.82 1.62 4.96
N ASP A 183 17.06 0.46 5.57
CA ASP A 183 18.27 -0.33 5.33
C ASP A 183 18.16 -1.08 4.00
N ILE A 184 18.77 -0.53 2.95
CA ILE A 184 18.88 -1.16 1.64
C ILE A 184 20.25 -1.83 1.59
N ASP A 185 20.28 -3.17 1.56
CA ASP A 185 21.53 -3.88 1.31
C ASP A 185 22.03 -3.54 -0.10
N THR A 186 23.02 -2.66 -0.15
CA THR A 186 23.63 -2.15 -1.38
C THR A 186 24.78 -3.04 -1.86
N LYS A 187 25.12 -4.13 -1.12
CA LYS A 187 26.34 -4.91 -1.35
C LYS A 187 26.15 -6.18 -2.17
N SER A 188 24.94 -6.54 -2.60
CA SER A 188 24.68 -7.84 -3.23
C SER A 188 24.90 -7.91 -4.76
N ASN A 189 25.66 -7.01 -5.39
CA ASN A 189 25.83 -7.00 -6.87
C ASN A 189 27.28 -6.86 -7.39
N SER A 190 28.31 -6.89 -6.54
CA SER A 190 29.70 -6.78 -7.01
C SER A 190 30.44 -8.12 -7.22
N GLU A 191 29.88 -9.27 -6.83
CA GLU A 191 30.59 -10.57 -6.89
C GLU A 191 30.16 -11.51 -8.02
N ASP A 192 29.04 -11.24 -8.71
CA ASP A 192 28.50 -12.18 -9.71
C ASP A 192 28.94 -11.87 -11.16
N SER A 193 29.56 -10.71 -11.40
CA SER A 193 30.09 -10.32 -12.72
C SER A 193 31.50 -10.84 -13.00
N THR A 194 32.28 -11.20 -11.97
CA THR A 194 33.65 -11.72 -12.15
C THR A 194 33.68 -13.22 -12.46
N LYS A 195 32.68 -14.00 -12.02
CA LYS A 195 32.62 -15.45 -12.25
C LYS A 195 32.10 -15.87 -13.63
N LYS A 196 31.54 -14.93 -14.40
CA LYS A 196 31.00 -15.21 -15.75
C LYS A 196 32.04 -15.08 -16.87
N LEU A 197 33.15 -14.37 -16.63
CA LEU A 197 34.23 -14.20 -17.62
C LEU A 197 35.25 -15.35 -17.65
N GLU A 198 35.34 -16.15 -16.58
CA GLU A 198 36.29 -17.28 -16.53
C GLU A 198 35.73 -18.61 -17.09
N ARG A 199 34.44 -18.67 -17.45
CA ARG A 199 33.82 -19.89 -18.01
C ARG A 199 33.79 -19.93 -19.54
N ASP A 200 34.11 -18.82 -20.21
CA ASP A 200 34.10 -18.73 -21.68
C ASP A 200 35.51 -18.83 -22.32
N THR A 201 36.51 -19.30 -21.57
CA THR A 201 37.90 -19.47 -22.06
C THR A 201 38.48 -20.87 -21.89
N LYS A 202 37.65 -21.92 -21.84
CA LYS A 202 38.12 -23.31 -21.96
C LYS A 202 37.36 -24.11 -23.00
#